data_AF-A0A529MED5-F1
#
_entry.id   AF-A0A529MED5-F1
#
_cell.length_a   1.000
_cell.length_b   1.000
_cell.length_c   1.000
_cell.angle_alpha   90.00
_cell.angle_beta   90.00
_cell.angle_gamma   90.00
#
_symmetry.space_group_name_H-M   'P 1'
#
loop_
_entity.id
_entity.type
_entity.pdbx_description
1 polymer ?
#
loop_
_entity_poly.entity_id
_entity_poly.type
_entity_poly.pdbx_seq_one_letter_code
_entity_poly.pdbx_strand_id
1 'polypeptide(L)'
;MNAHTIPELRCAMSREAIIGHETAWKVSGFGVAQYRHGYDPALLAAIEEAALKLKASHAVHKHLDLTFITGADRYIPEIKELLHDKLRLERLSDMMGTK
;
A
#
# COMPACT_ATOMS: atom_id res chain seq x y z
N MET A 1 22.30 -0.69 2.19
CA MET A 1 21.80 0.54 1.53
C MET A 1 21.35 1.51 2.60
N ASN A 2 21.90 2.73 2.63
CA ASN A 2 21.54 3.75 3.61
C ASN A 2 20.12 4.26 3.33
N ALA A 3 19.23 4.21 4.33
CA ALA A 3 17.84 4.66 4.22
C ALA A 3 17.68 6.18 3.94
N HIS A 4 18.80 6.91 3.83
CA HIS A 4 18.85 8.38 3.69
C HIS A 4 18.81 8.90 2.24
N THR A 5 18.74 8.03 1.22
CA THR A 5 18.76 8.45 -0.20
C THR A 5 17.53 8.03 -1.00
N ILE A 6 16.40 7.72 -0.35
CA ILE A 6 15.13 7.48 -1.08
C ILE A 6 14.29 8.77 -1.01
N PRO A 7 14.18 9.54 -2.11
CA PRO A 7 13.30 10.70 -2.15
C PRO A 7 11.89 10.29 -1.74
N GLU A 8 11.24 11.13 -0.94
CA GLU A 8 9.84 10.98 -0.52
C GLU A 8 9.53 9.92 0.55
N LEU A 9 10.53 9.23 1.11
CA LEU A 9 10.37 8.41 2.30
C LEU A 9 10.02 9.30 3.51
N ARG A 10 8.84 9.08 4.11
CA ARG A 10 8.39 9.78 5.31
C ARG A 10 8.83 9.10 6.59
N CYS A 11 8.73 7.77 6.62
CA CYS A 11 9.06 6.95 7.77
C CYS A 11 9.38 5.53 7.30
N ALA A 12 10.34 4.88 7.96
CA ALA A 12 10.60 3.46 7.82
C ALA A 12 10.82 2.86 9.20
N MET A 13 10.30 1.65 9.42
CA MET A 13 10.56 0.88 10.64
C MET A 13 10.99 -0.52 10.27
N SER A 14 11.95 -1.06 11.03
CA SER A 14 12.31 -2.47 10.92
C SER A 14 11.15 -3.35 11.36
N ARG A 15 11.19 -4.60 10.92
CA ARG A 15 10.17 -5.57 11.32
C ARG A 15 10.18 -5.81 12.82
N GLU A 16 11.37 -5.90 13.42
CA GLU A 16 11.59 -6.08 14.86
C GLU A 16 10.96 -4.94 15.64
N ALA A 17 11.04 -3.70 15.14
CA ALA A 17 10.40 -2.54 15.77
C ALA A 17 8.87 -2.61 15.74
N ILE A 18 8.27 -3.32 14.77
CA ILE A 18 6.81 -3.51 14.69
C ILE A 18 6.35 -4.68 15.57
N ILE A 19 7.05 -5.82 15.51
CA ILE A 19 6.63 -7.05 16.19
C ILE A 19 7.15 -7.16 17.63
N GLY A 20 8.17 -6.37 17.99
CA GLY A 20 8.76 -6.33 19.34
C GLY A 20 9.77 -7.43 19.66
N HIS A 21 10.16 -8.27 18.69
CA HIS A 21 11.14 -9.34 18.87
C HIS A 21 11.85 -9.73 17.56
N GLU A 22 12.99 -10.42 17.67
CA GLU A 22 13.73 -10.94 16.52
C GLU A 22 13.01 -12.12 15.85
N THR A 23 13.21 -12.30 14.54
CA THR A 23 12.63 -13.43 13.78
C THR A 23 13.64 -13.97 12.76
N ALA A 24 13.77 -15.29 12.65
CA ALA A 24 14.90 -15.96 11.98
C ALA A 24 14.72 -16.21 10.47
N TRP A 25 13.51 -16.09 9.92
CA TRP A 25 13.20 -16.37 8.51
C TRP A 25 12.84 -15.08 7.77
N LYS A 26 13.78 -14.49 7.02
CA LYS A 26 13.52 -13.19 6.34
C LYS A 26 14.17 -13.05 4.98
N VAL A 27 13.34 -12.61 4.03
CA VAL A 27 13.75 -12.07 2.73
C VAL A 27 14.23 -10.60 2.87
N SER A 28 13.78 -9.88 3.91
CA SER A 28 14.16 -8.48 4.20
C SER A 28 13.96 -8.14 5.70
N GLY A 29 14.79 -7.21 6.22
CA GLY A 29 14.66 -6.65 7.57
C GLY A 29 13.60 -5.53 7.69
N PHE A 30 13.05 -5.06 6.57
CA PHE A 30 12.03 -4.00 6.56
C PHE A 30 10.67 -4.53 7.02
N GLY A 31 10.04 -3.79 7.95
CA GLY A 31 8.68 -4.07 8.42
C GLY A 31 7.64 -3.20 7.71
N VAL A 32 7.93 -1.90 7.62
CA VAL A 32 7.07 -0.92 6.95
C VAL A 32 7.90 0.24 6.40
N ALA A 33 7.48 0.78 5.27
CA ALA A 33 7.96 2.04 4.71
C ALA A 33 6.77 2.87 4.23
N GLN A 34 6.74 4.14 4.63
CA GLN A 34 5.73 5.11 4.22
C GLN A 34 6.34 6.12 3.24
N TYR A 35 5.75 6.24 2.06
CA TYR A 35 6.15 7.17 1.01
C TYR A 35 5.07 8.22 0.73
N ARG A 36 5.44 9.36 0.14
CA ARG A 36 4.44 10.18 -0.57
C ARG A 36 4.00 9.41 -1.82
N HIS A 37 2.69 9.27 -2.02
CA HIS A 37 2.19 8.38 -3.06
C HIS A 37 2.40 8.91 -4.48
N GLY A 38 2.42 10.22 -4.69
CA GLY A 38 2.64 10.82 -6.01
C GLY A 38 1.51 10.61 -7.03
N TYR A 39 0.50 9.78 -6.73
CA TYR A 39 -0.67 9.56 -7.59
C TYR A 39 -1.38 10.85 -7.99
N ASP A 40 -1.93 10.84 -9.20
CA ASP A 40 -2.78 11.89 -9.74
C ASP A 40 -4.00 12.13 -8.83
N PRO A 41 -4.19 13.36 -8.30
CA PRO A 41 -5.36 13.70 -7.51
C PRO A 41 -6.70 13.41 -8.20
N ALA A 42 -6.79 13.56 -9.52
CA ALA A 42 -8.03 13.31 -10.27
C ALA A 42 -8.38 11.81 -10.27
N LEU A 43 -7.37 10.96 -10.47
CA LEU A 43 -7.51 9.50 -10.36
C LEU A 43 -8.01 9.09 -8.96
N LEU A 44 -7.44 9.69 -7.91
CA LEU A 44 -7.85 9.40 -6.54
C LEU A 44 -9.30 9.81 -6.26
N ALA A 45 -9.70 10.99 -6.75
CA ALA A 45 -11.09 11.45 -6.63
C ALA A 45 -12.08 10.54 -7.36
N ALA A 46 -11.72 10.05 -8.55
CA ALA A 46 -12.55 9.12 -9.32
C ALA A 46 -12.74 7.78 -8.57
N ILE A 47 -11.66 7.24 -7.99
CA ILE A 47 -11.71 6.02 -7.18
C ILE A 47 -12.57 6.21 -5.93
N GLU A 48 -12.42 7.35 -5.24
CA GLU A 48 -13.24 7.69 -4.07
C GLU A 48 -14.72 7.76 -4.42
N GLU A 49 -15.08 8.47 -5.49
CA GLU A 49 -16.46 8.61 -5.94
C GLU A 49 -17.08 7.24 -6.29
N ALA A 50 -16.35 6.40 -7.01
CA ALA A 50 -16.80 5.06 -7.38
C ALA A 50 -16.96 4.16 -6.13
N ALA A 51 -16.01 4.21 -5.19
CA ALA A 51 -16.07 3.44 -3.95
C ALA A 51 -17.27 3.84 -3.08
N LEU A 52 -17.57 5.14 -2.99
CA LEU A 52 -18.74 5.64 -2.26
C LEU A 52 -20.05 5.14 -2.85
N LYS A 53 -20.17 5.09 -4.19
CA LYS A 53 -21.35 4.52 -4.88
C LYS A 53 -21.50 3.02 -4.61
N LEU A 54 -20.40 2.28 -4.53
CA LEU A 54 -20.41 0.83 -4.30
C LEU A 54 -20.61 0.45 -2.82
N LYS A 55 -20.39 1.37 -1.89
CA LYS A 55 -20.43 1.11 -0.45
C LYS A 55 -21.72 0.43 0.00
N ALA A 56 -22.87 0.85 -0.52
CA ALA A 56 -24.17 0.30 -0.10
C ALA A 56 -24.43 -1.13 -0.59
N SER A 57 -23.82 -1.55 -1.70
CA SER A 57 -24.13 -2.81 -2.38
C SER A 57 -23.03 -3.86 -2.28
N HIS A 58 -21.78 -3.44 -2.10
CA HIS A 58 -20.62 -4.33 -2.18
C HIS A 58 -19.70 -4.26 -0.96
N ALA A 59 -19.90 -3.30 -0.05
CA ALA A 59 -19.10 -3.26 1.16
C ALA A 59 -19.60 -4.32 2.15
N VAL A 60 -18.65 -5.04 2.74
CA VAL A 60 -18.92 -6.03 3.79
C VAL A 60 -18.24 -5.56 5.06
N HIS A 61 -18.95 -5.68 6.18
CA HIS A 61 -18.39 -5.49 7.50
C HIS A 61 -17.90 -6.85 8.03
N LYS A 62 -16.60 -6.96 8.35
CA LYS A 62 -15.96 -8.21 8.82
C LYS A 62 -14.94 -7.92 9.92
N HIS A 63 -14.21 -8.97 10.35
CA HIS A 63 -13.18 -8.94 11.39
C HIS A 63 -12.34 -7.64 11.39
N LEU A 64 -12.07 -7.17 12.62
CA LEU A 64 -11.38 -5.92 12.95
C LEU A 64 -12.20 -4.65 12.78
N ASP A 65 -13.53 -4.75 12.77
CA ASP A 65 -14.48 -3.63 12.59
C ASP A 65 -14.23 -2.82 11.31
N LEU A 66 -13.66 -3.48 10.29
CA LEU A 66 -13.36 -2.87 9.00
C LEU A 66 -14.50 -3.14 8.02
N THR A 67 -14.92 -2.06 7.35
CA THR A 67 -15.84 -2.11 6.22
C THR A 67 -15.03 -2.00 4.93
N PHE A 68 -15.07 -3.04 4.09
CA PHE A 68 -14.27 -3.10 2.87
C PHE A 68 -15.02 -3.74 1.69
N ILE A 69 -14.55 -3.44 0.47
CA ILE A 69 -15.05 -4.01 -0.79
C ILE A 69 -14.03 -5.06 -1.26
N THR A 70 -14.43 -6.33 -1.36
CA THR A 70 -13.52 -7.42 -1.75
C THR A 70 -13.33 -7.45 -3.28
N GLY A 71 -12.10 -7.32 -3.74
CA GLY A 71 -11.78 -7.27 -5.18
C GLY A 71 -12.36 -6.02 -5.84
N ALA A 72 -12.13 -4.86 -5.21
CA ALA A 72 -12.61 -3.55 -5.66
C ALA A 72 -12.15 -3.20 -7.08
N ASP A 73 -10.99 -3.71 -7.51
CA ASP A 73 -10.43 -3.57 -8.86
C ASP A 73 -11.31 -4.16 -9.98
N ARG A 74 -12.24 -5.05 -9.64
CA ARG A 74 -13.25 -5.58 -10.57
C ARG A 74 -14.39 -4.61 -10.83
N TYR A 75 -14.63 -3.68 -9.90
CA TYR A 75 -15.73 -2.71 -9.94
C TYR A 75 -15.25 -1.28 -10.21
N ILE A 76 -13.98 -0.99 -9.89
CA ILE A 76 -13.31 0.30 -10.07
C ILE A 76 -12.02 0.03 -10.87
N PRO A 77 -12.08 0.01 -12.21
CA PRO A 77 -10.94 -0.31 -13.07
C PRO A 77 -9.70 0.57 -12.84
N GLU A 78 -9.92 1.83 -12.43
CA GLU A 78 -8.90 2.84 -12.10
C GLU A 78 -7.95 2.37 -10.99
N ILE A 79 -8.39 1.47 -10.11
CA ILE A 79 -7.52 0.86 -9.09
C ILE A 79 -6.34 0.13 -9.73
N LYS A 80 -6.51 -0.43 -10.93
CA LYS A 80 -5.41 -1.12 -11.65
C LYS A 80 -4.27 -0.17 -12.00
N GLU A 81 -4.55 1.11 -12.17
CA GLU A 81 -3.52 2.12 -12.42
C GLU A 81 -2.67 2.33 -11.16
N LEU A 82 -3.28 2.33 -9.98
CA LEU A 82 -2.55 2.38 -8.71
C LEU A 82 -1.71 1.11 -8.48
N LEU A 83 -2.24 -0.07 -8.82
CA LEU A 83 -1.55 -1.34 -8.61
C LEU A 83 -0.29 -1.48 -9.49
N HIS A 84 -0.38 -1.01 -10.74
CA HIS A 84 0.70 -1.07 -11.73
C HIS A 84 1.53 0.22 -11.81
N ASP A 85 1.31 1.18 -10.90
CA ASP A 85 2.11 2.39 -10.85
C ASP A 85 3.60 2.05 -10.72
N LYS A 86 4.41 2.57 -11.65
CA LYS A 86 5.82 2.24 -11.76
C LYS A 86 6.59 2.60 -10.49
N LEU A 87 6.32 3.78 -9.96
CA LEU A 87 7.01 4.29 -8.77
C LEU A 87 6.68 3.45 -7.53
N ARG A 88 5.41 3.05 -7.38
CA ARG A 88 4.97 2.11 -6.35
C ARG A 88 5.71 0.78 -6.45
N LEU A 89 5.79 0.20 -7.66
CA LEU A 89 6.45 -1.08 -7.86
C LEU A 89 7.95 -1.01 -7.56
N GLU A 90 8.65 0.04 -8.01
CA GLU A 90 10.05 0.28 -7.70
C GLU A 90 10.32 0.35 -6.19
N ARG A 91 9.45 1.06 -5.44
CA ARG A 91 9.54 1.17 -3.98
C ARG A 91 9.28 -0.14 -3.26
N LEU A 92 8.36 -0.97 -3.78
CA LEU A 92 8.12 -2.30 -3.25
C LEU A 92 9.34 -3.20 -3.47
N SER A 93 9.95 -3.17 -4.66
CA SER A 93 11.19 -3.92 -4.93
C SER A 93 12.34 -3.45 -4.04
N ASP A 94 12.48 -2.14 -3.82
CA ASP A 94 13.46 -1.58 -2.87
C ASP A 94 13.26 -2.10 -1.45
N MET A 95 12.02 -2.05 -0.94
CA MET A 95 11.68 -2.53 0.42
C MET A 95 11.93 -4.03 0.58
N MET A 96 11.66 -4.81 -0.45
CA MET A 96 11.85 -6.26 -0.45
C MET A 96 13.30 -6.69 -0.71
N GLY A 97 14.17 -5.76 -1.12
CA GLY A 97 15.57 -6.07 -1.43
C GLY A 97 15.75 -6.94 -2.68
N THR A 98 14.80 -6.87 -3.63
CA THR A 98 14.76 -7.73 -4.82
C THR A 98 15.07 -6.97 -6.13
N LYS A 99 15.84 -5.88 -6.05
CA LYS A 99 16.35 -5.18 -7.23
C LYS A 99 17.55 -5.90 -7.83
#